data_AF-A0A2S5A0G2-F1
#
_entry.id   AF-A0A2S5A0G2-F1
#
_cell.length_a   1.000
_cell.length_b   1.000
_cell.length_c   1.000
_cell.angle_alpha   90.00
_cell.angle_beta   90.00
_cell.angle_gamma   90.00
#
_symmetry.space_group_name_H-M   'P 1'
#
loop_
_entity.id
_entity.type
_entity.pdbx_description
1 polymer ?
#
loop_
_entity_poly.entity_id
_entity_poly.type
_entity_poly.pdbx_seq_one_letter_code
_entity_poly.pdbx_strand_id
1 'polypeptide(L)'
;MPQSRSRKKNHGYHPHRNHQGQSSVMHSSTSAPVRKNTELFFASFFGFMGVVIGFFMFDNHWAAVLGGAVIGAAIGYFIGRLVTRARA
;
A
#
# COMPACT_ATOMS: atom_id res chain seq x y z
N MET A 1 -40.69 59.25 -3.65
CA MET A 1 -39.90 58.19 -4.30
C MET A 1 -40.24 56.86 -3.64
N PRO A 2 -40.91 55.89 -4.31
CA PRO A 2 -41.09 54.56 -3.76
C PRO A 2 -40.19 53.56 -4.49
N GLN A 3 -39.38 52.80 -3.76
CA GLN A 3 -38.79 51.57 -4.30
C GLN A 3 -38.72 50.50 -3.21
N SER A 4 -39.80 49.72 -3.16
CA SER A 4 -39.89 48.40 -2.55
C SER A 4 -38.92 47.44 -3.26
N ARG A 5 -38.01 46.80 -2.51
CA ARG A 5 -37.30 45.57 -2.92
C ARG A 5 -37.26 44.64 -1.72
N SER A 6 -38.22 43.72 -1.65
CA SER A 6 -38.18 42.37 -2.22
C SER A 6 -37.46 41.37 -1.31
N ARG A 7 -38.30 40.70 -0.53
CA ARG A 7 -38.05 39.55 0.31
C ARG A 7 -37.85 38.31 -0.58
N LYS A 8 -36.75 37.56 -0.42
CA LYS A 8 -36.65 36.18 -0.92
C LYS A 8 -36.27 35.23 0.21
N LYS A 9 -37.26 34.44 0.64
CA LYS A 9 -37.11 33.15 1.31
C LYS A 9 -36.88 32.09 0.23
N ASN A 10 -35.79 31.32 0.31
CA ASN A 10 -35.64 30.05 -0.41
C ASN A 10 -35.33 29.00 0.66
N HIS A 11 -36.34 28.26 1.12
CA HIS A 11 -36.75 26.92 0.64
C HIS A 11 -35.74 25.84 1.02
N GLY A 12 -36.05 25.15 2.12
CA GLY A 12 -35.52 23.83 2.41
C GLY A 12 -36.01 22.81 1.39
N TYR A 13 -35.13 21.87 1.05
CA TYR A 13 -35.42 20.69 0.24
C TYR A 13 -34.73 19.49 0.91
N HIS A 14 -35.53 18.63 1.52
CA HIS A 14 -35.34 17.16 1.52
C HIS A 14 -36.30 16.61 0.44
N PRO A 15 -36.24 15.37 -0.09
CA PRO A 15 -35.35 14.23 0.21
C PRO A 15 -34.74 13.57 -1.07
N HIS A 16 -33.79 12.63 -0.94
CA HIS A 16 -33.58 11.62 -1.98
C HIS A 16 -33.50 10.23 -1.35
N ARG A 17 -34.61 9.49 -1.50
CA ARG A 17 -34.79 8.07 -1.20
C ARG A 17 -34.95 7.35 -2.54
N ASN A 18 -34.19 6.28 -2.73
CA ASN A 18 -34.29 5.23 -3.75
C ASN A 18 -34.04 5.61 -5.22
N HIS A 19 -32.82 5.36 -5.69
CA HIS A 19 -32.59 4.78 -7.02
C HIS A 19 -31.83 3.46 -6.88
N GLN A 20 -32.61 2.38 -6.89
CA GLN A 20 -32.17 1.04 -7.24
C GLN A 20 -31.75 1.03 -8.73
N GLY A 21 -30.70 0.27 -9.04
CA GLY A 21 -30.40 -0.17 -10.40
C GLY A 21 -29.58 0.81 -11.22
N GLN A 22 -28.26 0.80 -11.02
CA GLN A 22 -27.33 0.95 -12.13
C GLN A 22 -25.98 0.34 -11.77
N SER A 23 -25.79 -0.85 -12.34
CA SER A 23 -24.52 -1.45 -12.71
C SER A 23 -23.47 -0.41 -13.12
N SER A 24 -22.53 -0.16 -12.22
CA SER A 24 -21.16 0.08 -12.62
C SER A 24 -20.33 -0.88 -11.81
N VAL A 25 -19.59 -1.73 -12.54
CA VAL A 25 -18.55 -2.58 -12.00
C VAL A 25 -17.65 -1.65 -11.22
N MET A 26 -17.85 -1.63 -9.90
CA MET A 26 -16.92 -1.06 -8.97
C MET A 26 -15.73 -2.02 -9.06
N HIS A 27 -14.88 -1.80 -10.06
CA HIS A 27 -13.49 -2.16 -9.96
C HIS A 27 -13.06 -1.46 -8.67
N SER A 28 -13.08 -2.23 -7.58
CA SER A 28 -12.14 -2.08 -6.50
C SER A 28 -10.77 -2.12 -7.17
N SER A 29 -10.38 -0.98 -7.73
CA SER A 29 -9.02 -0.52 -7.73
C SER A 29 -8.68 -0.44 -6.26
N THR A 30 -8.40 -1.60 -5.70
CA THR A 30 -7.62 -1.74 -4.49
C THR A 30 -6.27 -1.20 -4.91
N SER A 31 -6.16 0.12 -4.99
CA SER A 31 -4.94 0.87 -4.81
C SER A 31 -4.53 0.58 -3.37
N ALA A 32 -4.12 -0.67 -3.14
CA ALA A 32 -3.34 -1.04 -2.01
C ALA A 32 -2.22 0.00 -1.94
N PRO A 33 -1.83 0.47 -0.76
CA PRO A 33 -0.66 1.30 -0.61
C PRO A 33 0.58 0.47 -0.97
N VAL A 34 0.79 0.19 -2.26
CA VAL A 34 1.89 -0.62 -2.83
C VAL A 34 3.24 -0.02 -2.40
N ARG A 35 3.28 1.28 -2.13
CA ARG A 35 4.47 1.98 -1.65
C ARG A 35 4.93 1.55 -0.25
N LYS A 36 4.05 1.10 0.65
CA LYS A 36 4.45 0.79 2.04
C LYS A 36 4.94 -0.64 2.23
N ASN A 37 4.56 -1.57 1.36
CA ASN A 37 4.87 -2.99 1.55
C ASN A 37 6.01 -3.49 0.66
N THR A 38 6.51 -2.68 -0.27
CA THR A 38 7.59 -3.08 -1.20
C THR A 38 8.89 -3.35 -0.43
N GLU A 39 9.24 -2.51 0.55
CA GLU A 39 10.42 -2.73 1.40
C GLU A 39 10.35 -4.04 2.18
N LEU A 40 9.19 -4.32 2.78
CA LEU A 40 8.96 -5.53 3.56
C LEU A 40 9.00 -6.78 2.67
N PHE A 41 8.44 -6.70 1.46
CA PHE A 41 8.47 -7.77 0.48
C PHE A 41 9.90 -8.13 0.07
N PHE A 42 10.71 -7.14 -0.30
CA PHE A 42 12.10 -7.37 -0.68
C PHE A 42 12.94 -7.85 0.51
N ALA A 43 12.78 -7.27 1.70
CA ALA A 43 13.46 -7.73 2.91
C ALA A 43 13.14 -9.19 3.21
N SER A 44 11.86 -9.59 3.12
CA SER A 44 11.43 -10.97 3.36
C SER A 44 11.98 -11.93 2.30
N PHE A 45 11.94 -11.54 1.02
CA PHE A 45 12.43 -12.35 -0.09
C PHE A 45 13.94 -12.60 0.00
N PHE A 46 14.74 -11.55 0.16
CA PHE A 46 16.19 -11.67 0.27
C PHE A 46 16.62 -12.32 1.59
N GLY A 47 15.88 -12.09 2.69
CA GLY A 47 16.10 -12.80 3.95
C GLY A 47 15.89 -14.30 3.82
N PHE A 48 14.81 -14.72 3.14
CA PHE A 48 14.57 -16.14 2.86
C PHE A 48 15.67 -16.75 1.97
N MET A 49 16.09 -16.05 0.92
CA MET A 49 17.22 -16.49 0.09
C MET A 49 18.51 -16.62 0.90
N GLY A 50 18.77 -15.70 1.83
CA GLY A 50 19.91 -15.78 2.75
C GLY A 50 19.88 -17.01 3.65
N VAL A 51 18.69 -17.38 4.17
CA VAL A 51 18.49 -18.63 4.93
C VAL A 51 18.82 -19.84 4.06
N VAL A 52 18.28 -19.91 2.84
CA VAL A 52 18.48 -21.04 1.92
C VAL A 52 19.96 -21.19 1.59
N ILE A 53 20.63 -20.10 1.20
CA ILE A 53 22.07 -20.11 0.87
C ILE A 53 22.90 -20.53 2.09
N GLY A 54 22.62 -19.95 3.26
CA GLY A 54 23.32 -20.28 4.49
C GLY A 54 23.13 -21.74 4.90
N PHE A 55 21.94 -22.31 4.68
CA PHE A 55 21.64 -23.70 5.01
C PHE A 55 22.42 -24.68 4.13
N PHE A 56 22.46 -24.43 2.82
CA PHE A 56 23.16 -25.31 1.87
C PHE A 56 24.68 -25.12 1.84
N MET A 57 25.21 -23.93 2.14
CA MET A 57 26.66 -23.68 2.09
C MET A 57 27.42 -24.09 3.35
N PHE A 58 26.76 -24.15 4.52
CA PHE A 58 27.45 -24.31 5.81
C PHE A 58 27.02 -25.57 6.59
N ASP A 59 26.57 -26.62 5.91
CA ASP A 59 26.25 -27.93 6.53
C ASP A 59 25.45 -27.80 7.84
N ASN A 60 24.36 -27.04 7.82
CA ASN A 60 23.48 -26.79 8.97
C ASN A 60 24.10 -25.98 10.13
N HIS A 61 25.16 -25.21 9.89
CA HIS A 61 25.68 -24.28 10.89
C HIS A 61 24.70 -23.13 11.11
N TRP A 62 23.83 -23.27 12.11
CA TRP A 62 22.72 -22.33 12.39
C TRP A 62 23.16 -20.87 12.53
N ALA A 63 24.35 -20.60 13.05
CA ALA A 63 24.89 -19.24 13.12
C ALA A 63 25.11 -18.62 11.73
N ALA A 64 25.55 -19.42 10.75
CA ALA A 64 25.70 -18.98 9.37
C ALA A 64 24.36 -18.79 8.67
N VAL A 65 23.37 -19.65 8.96
CA VAL A 65 21.99 -19.52 8.46
C VAL A 65 21.35 -18.22 8.97
N LEU A 66 21.44 -17.96 10.28
CA LEU A 66 20.94 -16.73 10.89
C LEU A 66 21.68 -15.50 10.37
N GLY A 67 23.01 -15.59 10.21
CA GLY A 67 23.82 -14.52 9.61
C GLY A 67 23.39 -14.21 8.17
N GLY A 68 23.21 -15.24 7.35
CA GLY A 68 22.70 -15.12 5.98
C GLY A 68 21.31 -14.51 5.92
N ALA A 69 20.41 -14.92 6.82
CA ALA A 69 19.07 -14.34 6.92
C ALA A 69 19.08 -12.84 7.22
N VAL A 70 19.89 -12.42 8.21
CA VAL A 70 20.02 -11.03 8.63
C VAL A 70 20.65 -10.19 7.52
N ILE A 71 21.74 -10.67 6.90
CA ILE A 71 22.41 -10.00 5.79
C ILE A 71 21.46 -9.86 4.60
N GLY A 72 20.77 -10.95 4.23
CA GLY A 72 19.78 -10.96 3.16
C GLY A 72 18.64 -9.97 3.40
N ALA A 73 18.07 -9.96 4.61
CA ALA A 73 17.00 -9.03 4.97
C ALA A 73 17.46 -7.57 4.92
N ALA A 74 18.68 -7.28 5.41
CA ALA A 74 19.26 -5.94 5.35
C ALA A 74 19.47 -5.46 3.90
N ILE A 75 20.00 -6.32 3.03
CA ILE A 75 20.17 -6.02 1.60
C ILE A 75 18.82 -5.79 0.93
N GLY A 76 17.85 -6.69 1.16
CA GLY A 76 16.50 -6.57 0.61
C GLY A 76 15.79 -5.30 1.06
N TYR A 77 15.98 -4.90 2.31
CA TYR A 77 15.45 -3.62 2.82
C TYR A 77 16.05 -2.42 2.09
N PHE A 78 17.37 -2.38 1.90
CA PHE A 78 18.03 -1.30 1.16
C PHE A 78 17.58 -1.23 -0.30
N ILE A 79 17.48 -2.37 -0.98
CA ILE A 79 16.98 -2.44 -2.37
C ILE A 79 15.52 -1.97 -2.43
N GLY A 80 14.67 -2.45 -1.53
CA GLY A 80 13.27 -2.03 -1.46
C GLY A 80 13.13 -0.52 -1.22
N ARG A 81 14.01 0.07 -0.41
CA ARG A 81 14.04 1.52 -0.15
C ARG A 81 14.47 2.30 -1.40
N LEU A 82 15.47 1.82 -2.14
CA LEU A 82 15.88 2.43 -3.41
C LEU A 82 14.78 2.37 -4.47
N VAL A 83 14.11 1.22 -4.61
CA VAL A 83 12.99 1.05 -5.55
C VAL A 83 11.82 1.96 -5.18
N THR A 84 11.51 2.10 -3.89
CA THR A 84 10.45 3.00 -3.41
C THR A 84 10.79 4.46 -3.72
N ARG A 85 12.06 4.87 -3.58
CA ARG A 85 12.53 6.21 -3.95
C ARG A 85 12.57 6.46 -5.44
N ALA A 86 12.95 5.47 -6.25
CA ALA A 86 13.01 5.59 -7.71
C ALA A 86 11.61 5.65 -8.36
N ARG A 87 10.57 5.15 -7.66
CA ARG A 87 9.17 5.23 -8.08
C ARG A 87 8.43 6.44 -7.49
N ALA A 88 9.08 7.25 -6.67
CA ALA A 88 8.52 8.45 -6.04
C ALA A 88 8.55 9.63 -7.01
#